data_AF-A0A496YMD0-F1
#
_entry.id   AF-A0A496YMD0-F1
#
_cell.length_a   1.000
_cell.length_b   1.000
_cell.length_c   1.000
_cell.angle_alpha   90.00
_cell.angle_beta   90.00
_cell.angle_gamma   90.00
#
_symmetry.space_group_name_H-M   'P 1'
#
loop_
_entity.id
_entity.type
_entity.pdbx_description
1 polymer ?
#
loop_
_entity_poly.entity_id
_entity_poly.type
_entity_poly.pdbx_seq_one_letter_code
_entity_poly.pdbx_strand_id
1 'polypeptide(L)'
;MFLRNLEDVRALFSSLGRTFAGTVITAYSRILPVHFIHPYHIICLRRTCDLPTLRKDTPVFCLEEELGRPVWQEGYNSFDLLADPSTQQFLRSLPGPKCLFLYQSYPQLETLAGKKGWELVANPAALRLNVSSRAFFQNMVHRLNLPDLPGGIYPL
;
A
#
# COMPACT_ATOMS: atom_id res chain seq x y z
N MET A 1 10.52 7.88 21.79
CA MET A 1 9.13 8.26 22.08
C MET A 1 8.37 7.02 22.48
N PHE A 2 7.66 7.02 23.60
CA PHE A 2 6.78 5.91 23.98
C PHE A 2 5.38 6.18 23.44
N LEU A 3 4.81 5.25 22.68
CA LEU A 3 3.43 5.34 22.22
C LEU A 3 2.52 4.75 23.30
N ARG A 4 1.73 5.60 23.96
CA ARG A 4 0.84 5.20 25.07
C ARG A 4 -0.63 5.30 24.67
N ASN A 5 -0.97 6.23 23.78
CA ASN A 5 -2.33 6.45 23.31
C ASN A 5 -2.35 6.89 21.83
N LEU A 6 -3.55 7.14 21.28
CA LEU A 6 -3.71 7.60 19.89
C LEU A 6 -3.21 9.03 19.65
N GLU A 7 -3.15 9.87 20.69
CA GLU A 7 -2.63 11.23 20.57
C GLU A 7 -1.12 11.21 20.32
N ASP A 8 -0.39 10.30 20.97
CA ASP A 8 1.03 10.07 20.70
C ASP A 8 1.26 9.64 19.24
N VAL A 9 0.39 8.76 18.72
CA VAL A 9 0.47 8.31 17.32
C VAL A 9 0.22 9.48 16.36
N ARG A 10 -0.81 10.30 16.63
CA ARG A 10 -1.10 11.50 15.82
C ARG A 10 0.07 12.48 15.84
N ALA A 11 0.60 12.79 17.02
CA ALA A 11 1.75 13.69 17.17
C ALA A 11 2.98 13.18 16.41
N LEU A 12 3.24 11.87 16.48
CA LEU A 12 4.31 11.24 15.70
C LEU A 12 4.10 11.47 14.19
N PHE A 13 2.95 11.11 13.63
CA PHE A 13 2.70 11.26 12.20
C PHE A 13 2.73 12.72 11.74
N SER A 14 2.16 13.64 12.52
CA SER A 14 2.22 15.07 12.24
C SER A 14 3.65 15.62 12.24
N SER A 15 4.53 15.11 13.12
CA SER A 15 5.93 15.56 13.19
C SER A 15 6.78 15.18 11.98
N LEU A 16 6.35 14.20 11.17
CA LEU A 16 7.10 13.72 10.03
C LEU A 16 7.10 14.68 8.83
N GLY A 17 6.15 15.63 8.78
CA GLY A 17 6.07 16.63 7.71
C GLY A 17 5.87 16.03 6.32
N ARG A 18 5.09 14.94 6.22
CA ARG A 18 4.86 14.19 4.97
C ARG A 18 3.38 14.06 4.65
N THR A 19 3.09 13.87 3.37
CA THR A 19 1.77 13.44 2.91
C THR A 19 1.67 11.93 3.01
N PHE A 20 0.61 11.44 3.65
CA PHE A 20 0.32 10.00 3.73
C PHE A 20 -0.86 9.65 2.84
N ALA A 21 -0.73 8.57 2.08
CA ALA A 21 -1.81 8.06 1.26
C ALA A 21 -1.90 6.52 1.29
N GLY A 22 -3.11 5.99 1.39
CA GLY A 22 -3.39 4.58 1.18
C GLY A 22 -3.64 4.28 -0.29
N THR A 23 -2.91 3.32 -0.85
CA THR A 23 -3.09 2.87 -2.24
C THR A 23 -3.69 1.46 -2.25
N VAL A 24 -4.77 1.28 -2.99
CA VAL A 24 -5.56 0.04 -2.95
C VAL A 24 -6.45 -0.13 -4.18
N ILE A 25 -7.00 -1.33 -4.39
CA ILE A 25 -8.02 -1.57 -5.42
C ILE A 25 -9.37 -1.01 -4.99
N THR A 26 -9.83 -1.30 -3.77
CA THR A 26 -11.08 -0.78 -3.17
C THR A 26 -10.78 0.03 -1.91
N ALA A 27 -11.40 1.20 -1.77
CA ALA A 27 -11.02 2.20 -0.76
C ALA A 27 -11.21 1.76 0.70
N TYR A 28 -12.25 0.97 1.01
CA TYR A 28 -12.65 0.63 2.38
C TYR A 28 -11.50 0.11 3.26
N SER A 29 -10.68 -0.80 2.73
CA SER A 29 -9.56 -1.40 3.48
C SER A 29 -8.40 -0.45 3.79
N ARG A 30 -8.52 0.83 3.42
CA ARG A 30 -7.54 1.89 3.72
C ARG A 30 -8.10 3.02 4.57
N ILE A 31 -9.30 2.87 5.15
CA ILE A 31 -9.91 3.92 5.98
C ILE A 31 -9.28 4.03 7.38
N LEU A 32 -8.79 2.94 7.96
CA LEU A 32 -8.33 2.89 9.35
C LEU A 32 -7.29 3.98 9.71
N PRO A 33 -6.27 4.29 8.88
CA PRO A 33 -5.30 5.34 9.18
C PRO A 33 -5.89 6.74 9.35
N VAL A 34 -7.08 7.01 8.80
CA VAL A 34 -7.76 8.30 8.96
C VAL A 34 -7.98 8.65 10.43
N HIS A 35 -8.11 7.68 11.33
CA HIS A 35 -8.36 7.97 12.75
C HIS A 35 -7.12 8.51 13.50
N PHE A 36 -5.92 8.40 12.92
CA PHE A 36 -4.66 8.77 13.56
C PHE A 36 -3.63 9.44 12.64
N ILE A 37 -3.93 9.67 11.37
CA ILE A 37 -3.09 10.41 10.41
C ILE A 37 -3.92 11.51 9.73
N HIS A 38 -3.50 12.77 9.89
CA HIS A 38 -4.18 13.91 9.27
C HIS A 38 -3.18 14.93 8.69
N PRO A 39 -3.34 15.36 7.42
CA PRO A 39 -4.26 14.82 6.43
C PRO A 39 -3.81 13.43 5.94
N TYR A 40 -4.78 12.56 5.64
CA TYR A 40 -4.57 11.28 4.98
C TYR A 40 -5.39 11.24 3.68
N HIS A 41 -4.90 10.55 2.66
CA HIS A 41 -5.59 10.42 1.38
C HIS A 41 -5.80 8.95 1.06
N ILE A 42 -6.86 8.62 0.32
CA ILE A 42 -7.04 7.30 -0.26
C ILE A 42 -6.97 7.42 -1.78
N ILE A 43 -6.19 6.55 -2.41
CA ILE A 43 -6.04 6.40 -3.85
C ILE A 43 -6.52 4.99 -4.19
N CYS A 44 -7.66 4.90 -4.87
CA CYS A 44 -8.23 3.62 -5.25
C CYS A 44 -8.44 3.48 -6.76
N LEU A 45 -8.47 2.23 -7.22
CA LEU A 45 -8.88 1.91 -8.59
C LEU A 45 -10.40 2.01 -8.72
N ARG A 46 -11.12 1.21 -7.94
CA ARG A 46 -12.51 0.86 -8.18
C ARG A 46 -13.49 1.91 -7.67
N ARG A 47 -14.50 2.21 -8.49
CA ARG A 47 -15.67 2.97 -8.09
C ARG A 47 -16.66 2.07 -7.37
N THR A 48 -16.70 2.18 -6.04
CA THR A 48 -17.58 1.40 -5.18
C THR A 48 -18.66 2.27 -4.52
N CYS A 49 -19.79 1.67 -4.09
CA CYS A 49 -20.94 2.42 -3.57
C CYS A 49 -20.67 3.14 -2.22
N ASP A 50 -19.61 2.73 -1.51
CA ASP A 50 -19.20 3.30 -0.23
C ASP A 50 -18.36 4.58 -0.36
N LEU A 51 -17.84 4.92 -1.56
CA LEU A 51 -17.00 6.11 -1.76
C LEU A 51 -17.63 7.42 -1.26
N PRO A 52 -18.93 7.72 -1.49
CA PRO A 52 -19.55 8.92 -0.93
C PRO A 52 -19.54 8.98 0.60
N THR A 53 -19.56 7.82 1.26
CA THR A 53 -19.48 7.73 2.72
C THR A 53 -18.04 7.96 3.18
N LEU A 54 -17.06 7.28 2.57
CA LEU A 54 -15.64 7.43 2.93
C LEU A 54 -15.13 8.87 2.73
N ARG A 55 -15.64 9.58 1.71
CA ARG A 55 -15.30 10.98 1.42
C ARG A 55 -15.73 11.97 2.50
N LYS A 56 -16.62 11.58 3.41
CA LYS A 56 -16.99 12.40 4.57
C LYS A 56 -15.84 12.51 5.58
N ASP A 57 -14.99 11.48 5.64
CA ASP A 57 -13.91 11.38 6.63
C ASP A 57 -12.55 11.77 6.05
N THR A 58 -12.32 11.50 4.75
CA THR A 58 -11.01 11.67 4.12
C THR A 58 -11.11 11.93 2.62
N PRO A 59 -10.18 12.69 2.01
CA PRO A 59 -10.12 12.79 0.55
C PRO A 59 -9.87 11.42 -0.11
N VAL A 60 -10.71 11.07 -1.10
CA VAL A 60 -10.59 9.83 -1.87
C VAL A 60 -10.50 10.13 -3.37
N PHE A 61 -9.38 9.80 -3.97
CA PHE A 61 -9.17 9.73 -5.42
C PHE A 61 -9.54 8.35 -5.93
N CYS A 62 -10.35 8.28 -6.99
CA CYS A 62 -10.76 7.03 -7.62
C CYS A 62 -10.49 7.07 -9.12
N LEU A 63 -9.62 6.19 -9.61
CA LEU A 63 -9.22 6.20 -11.01
C LEU A 63 -10.38 5.92 -11.98
N GLU A 64 -11.28 4.98 -11.67
CA GLU A 64 -12.44 4.71 -12.54
C GLU A 64 -13.41 5.90 -12.64
N GLU A 65 -13.52 6.72 -11.59
CA GLU A 65 -14.31 7.95 -11.65
C GLU A 65 -13.63 9.01 -12.53
N GLU A 66 -12.32 9.18 -12.40
CA GLU A 66 -11.54 10.10 -13.26
C GLU A 66 -11.57 9.69 -14.73
N LEU A 67 -11.52 8.38 -15.02
CA LEU A 67 -11.59 7.87 -16.38
C LEU A 67 -13.03 7.83 -16.94
N GLY A 68 -14.04 8.01 -16.09
CA GLY A 68 -15.46 7.88 -16.46
C GLY A 68 -15.87 6.47 -16.91
N ARG A 69 -15.03 5.45 -16.69
CA ARG A 69 -15.27 4.06 -17.11
C ARG A 69 -14.54 3.04 -16.22
N PRO A 70 -15.07 1.81 -16.11
CA PRO A 70 -14.36 0.73 -15.41
C PRO A 70 -13.07 0.32 -16.13
N VAL A 71 -12.10 -0.15 -15.37
CA VAL A 71 -10.84 -0.70 -15.89
C VAL A 71 -10.92 -2.23 -15.89
N TRP A 72 -11.01 -2.85 -17.08
CA TRP A 72 -11.24 -4.29 -17.24
C TRP A 72 -9.97 -5.14 -17.35
N GLN A 73 -8.80 -4.55 -17.17
CA GLN A 73 -7.53 -5.27 -17.28
C GLN A 73 -7.37 -6.28 -16.15
N GLU A 74 -7.17 -7.55 -16.49
CA GLU A 74 -6.80 -8.59 -15.54
C GLU A 74 -5.41 -8.32 -14.93
N GLY A 75 -5.25 -8.64 -13.65
CA GLY A 75 -3.98 -8.45 -12.95
C GLY A 75 -3.64 -6.99 -12.61
N TYR A 76 -4.57 -6.06 -12.80
CA TYR A 76 -4.38 -4.65 -12.45
C TYR A 76 -4.05 -4.51 -10.96
N ASN A 77 -2.89 -3.94 -10.66
CA ASN A 77 -2.34 -3.89 -9.31
C ASN A 77 -1.92 -2.46 -8.92
N SER A 78 -1.30 -2.31 -7.75
CA SER A 78 -0.90 -0.99 -7.24
C SER A 78 0.16 -0.30 -8.09
N PHE A 79 1.01 -1.04 -8.83
CA PHE A 79 1.91 -0.44 -9.80
C PHE A 79 1.15 0.23 -10.93
N ASP A 80 0.19 -0.48 -11.55
CA ASP A 80 -0.59 0.06 -12.67
C ASP A 80 -1.38 1.30 -12.25
N LEU A 81 -2.04 1.23 -11.08
CA LEU A 81 -2.77 2.35 -10.49
C LEU A 81 -1.87 3.57 -10.32
N LEU A 82 -0.68 3.39 -9.74
CA LEU A 82 0.24 4.49 -9.46
C LEU A 82 0.96 4.97 -10.71
N ALA A 83 1.17 4.13 -11.71
CA ALA A 83 1.79 4.51 -12.98
C ALA A 83 0.83 5.29 -13.89
N ASP A 84 -0.49 5.14 -13.69
CA ASP A 84 -1.51 5.80 -14.51
C ASP A 84 -1.34 7.34 -14.53
N PRO A 85 -1.45 7.99 -15.71
CA PRO A 85 -1.30 9.45 -15.84
C PRO A 85 -2.21 10.27 -14.93
N SER A 86 -3.46 9.87 -14.73
CA SER A 86 -4.43 10.60 -13.89
C SER A 86 -4.04 10.48 -12.42
N THR A 87 -3.63 9.29 -11.97
CA THR A 87 -3.09 9.10 -10.61
C THR A 87 -1.80 9.89 -10.42
N GLN A 88 -0.93 9.94 -11.44
CA GLN A 88 0.29 10.74 -11.40
C GLN A 88 0.00 12.23 -11.29
N GLN A 89 -1.00 12.74 -11.99
CA GLN A 89 -1.42 14.13 -11.90
C GLN A 89 -1.98 14.45 -10.51
N PHE A 90 -2.82 13.59 -9.96
CA PHE A 90 -3.32 13.72 -8.58
C PHE A 90 -2.18 13.71 -7.56
N LEU A 91 -1.24 12.78 -7.66
CA LEU A 91 -0.10 12.75 -6.75
C LEU A 91 0.73 14.03 -6.83
N ARG A 92 0.94 14.61 -8.03
CA ARG A 92 1.68 15.87 -8.16
C ARG A 92 0.97 17.06 -7.50
N SER A 93 -0.35 17.04 -7.37
CA SER A 93 -1.09 18.12 -6.71
C SER A 93 -0.96 18.08 -5.18
N LEU A 94 -0.60 16.92 -4.61
CA LEU A 94 -0.37 16.78 -3.18
C LEU A 94 1.02 17.30 -2.77
N PRO A 95 1.18 17.83 -1.54
CA PRO A 95 2.49 18.23 -1.03
C PRO A 95 3.46 17.04 -0.95
N GLY A 96 4.76 17.32 -1.05
CA GLY A 96 5.83 16.35 -0.81
C GLY A 96 6.47 16.53 0.57
N PRO A 97 7.23 15.54 1.07
CA PRO A 97 7.41 14.17 0.55
C PRO A 97 6.18 13.28 0.78
N LYS A 98 6.10 12.13 0.08
CA LYS A 98 4.93 11.23 0.09
C LYS A 98 5.27 9.85 0.63
N CYS A 99 4.46 9.35 1.56
CA CYS A 99 4.48 7.98 2.08
C CYS A 99 3.22 7.23 1.62
N LEU A 100 3.41 6.13 0.90
CA LEU A 100 2.33 5.34 0.31
C LEU A 100 2.16 4.01 1.04
N PHE A 101 1.02 3.84 1.72
CA PHE A 101 0.62 2.58 2.35
C PHE A 101 0.08 1.61 1.30
N LEU A 102 0.75 0.48 1.14
CA LEU A 102 0.45 -0.52 0.12
C LEU A 102 0.13 -1.87 0.77
N TYR A 103 -0.64 -2.70 0.06
CA TYR A 103 -0.83 -4.09 0.51
C TYR A 103 0.43 -4.92 0.25
N GLN A 104 1.01 -4.77 -0.94
CA GLN A 104 2.21 -5.48 -1.37
C GLN A 104 3.11 -4.55 -2.17
N SER A 105 4.42 -4.73 -2.01
CA SER A 105 5.44 -4.12 -2.87
C SER A 105 5.86 -5.09 -3.97
N TYR A 106 6.31 -4.52 -5.09
CA TYR A 106 6.83 -5.23 -6.26
C TYR A 106 8.08 -4.51 -6.78
N PRO A 107 9.06 -5.18 -7.42
CA PRO A 107 10.31 -4.54 -7.84
C PRO A 107 10.10 -3.33 -8.77
N GLN A 108 9.11 -3.41 -9.67
CA GLN A 108 8.74 -2.31 -10.57
C GLN A 108 8.16 -1.12 -9.81
N LEU A 109 7.39 -1.37 -8.76
CA LEU A 109 6.82 -0.33 -7.91
C LEU A 109 7.89 0.36 -7.06
N GLU A 110 8.85 -0.39 -6.52
CA GLU A 110 10.00 0.17 -5.81
C GLU A 110 10.85 1.05 -6.74
N THR A 111 11.08 0.59 -7.97
CA THR A 111 11.78 1.38 -8.99
C THR A 111 11.02 2.67 -9.32
N LEU A 112 9.70 2.61 -9.49
CA LEU A 112 8.87 3.78 -9.75
C LEU A 112 8.92 4.76 -8.56
N ALA A 113 8.77 4.26 -7.34
CA ALA A 113 8.81 5.07 -6.12
C ALA A 113 10.17 5.77 -5.95
N GLY A 114 11.27 5.06 -6.18
CA GLY A 114 12.62 5.64 -6.15
C GLY A 114 12.79 6.79 -7.15
N LYS A 115 12.31 6.62 -8.39
CA LYS A 115 12.33 7.70 -9.41
C LYS A 115 11.48 8.92 -9.02
N LYS A 116 10.48 8.74 -8.17
CA LYS A 116 9.50 9.76 -7.79
C LYS A 116 9.74 10.34 -6.40
N GLY A 117 10.74 9.85 -5.67
CA GLY A 117 11.00 10.24 -4.28
C GLY A 117 9.85 9.87 -3.33
N TRP A 118 9.12 8.79 -3.61
CA TRP A 118 8.10 8.27 -2.70
C TRP A 118 8.70 7.25 -1.75
N GLU A 119 8.22 7.25 -0.52
CA GLU A 119 8.48 6.17 0.42
C GLU A 119 7.32 5.17 0.39
N LEU A 120 7.65 3.90 0.20
CA LEU A 120 6.66 2.82 0.21
C LEU A 120 6.57 2.23 1.62
N VAL A 121 5.38 2.30 2.21
CA VAL A 121 5.09 1.69 3.51
C VAL A 121 4.48 0.31 3.26
N ALA A 122 5.36 -0.66 2.99
CA ALA A 122 5.05 -2.06 2.76
C ALA A 122 6.28 -2.93 3.01
N ASN A 123 6.09 -4.25 3.09
CA ASN A 123 7.23 -5.17 3.08
C ASN A 123 8.00 -5.06 1.76
N PRO A 124 9.35 -5.03 1.78
CA PRO A 124 10.16 -5.03 0.57
C PRO A 124 9.82 -6.23 -0.34
N ALA A 125 9.84 -6.00 -1.65
CA ALA A 125 9.48 -7.01 -2.64
C ALA A 125 10.37 -8.26 -2.54
N ALA A 126 11.67 -8.06 -2.31
CA ALA A 126 12.63 -9.15 -2.12
C ALA A 126 12.25 -10.06 -0.93
N LEU A 127 11.80 -9.48 0.19
CA LEU A 127 11.35 -10.24 1.34
C LEU A 127 10.11 -11.06 0.98
N ARG A 128 9.11 -10.44 0.35
CA ARG A 128 7.86 -11.10 -0.07
C ARG A 128 8.14 -12.30 -0.98
N LEU A 129 8.99 -12.12 -1.99
CA LEU A 129 9.33 -13.17 -2.96
C LEU A 129 10.00 -14.36 -2.27
N ASN A 130 10.93 -14.09 -1.34
CA ASN A 130 11.58 -15.15 -0.57
C ASN A 130 10.60 -15.90 0.32
N VAL A 131 9.78 -15.19 1.13
CA VAL A 131 8.84 -15.86 2.06
C VAL A 131 7.70 -16.58 1.35
N SER A 132 7.39 -16.22 0.11
CA SER A 132 6.41 -16.96 -0.71
C SER A 132 6.95 -18.30 -1.24
N SER A 133 8.27 -18.51 -1.21
CA SER A 133 8.88 -19.79 -1.59
C SER A 133 8.78 -20.78 -0.45
N ARG A 134 8.05 -21.88 -0.66
CA ARG A 134 7.99 -23.00 0.29
C ARG A 134 9.38 -23.55 0.61
N ALA A 135 10.26 -23.61 -0.38
CA ALA A 135 11.65 -24.07 -0.18
C ALA A 135 12.42 -23.14 0.74
N PHE A 136 12.30 -21.84 0.53
CA PHE A 136 12.91 -20.85 1.42
C PHE A 136 12.37 -20.98 2.85
N PHE A 137 11.06 -21.13 3.01
CA PHE A 137 10.43 -21.28 4.33
C PHE A 137 10.90 -22.55 5.06
N GLN A 138 10.93 -23.71 4.38
CA GLN A 138 11.42 -24.96 4.96
C GLN A 138 12.90 -24.88 5.36
N ASN A 139 13.74 -24.30 4.50
CA ASN A 139 15.15 -24.06 4.82
C ASN A 139 15.30 -23.15 6.06
N MET A 140 14.44 -22.15 6.22
CA MET A 140 14.44 -21.27 7.37
C MET A 140 14.04 -22.01 8.66
N VAL A 141 12.97 -22.82 8.63
CA VAL A 141 12.53 -23.65 9.76
C VAL A 141 13.65 -24.59 10.22
N HIS A 142 14.30 -25.28 9.28
CA HIS A 142 15.41 -26.18 9.57
C HIS A 142 16.61 -25.44 10.18
N ARG A 143 17.03 -24.31 9.59
CA ARG A 143 18.16 -23.50 10.08
C ARG A 143 17.92 -22.92 11.47
N LEU A 144 16.69 -22.60 11.81
CA LEU A 144 16.31 -22.05 13.10
C LEU A 144 15.99 -23.12 14.15
N ASN A 145 16.14 -24.40 13.80
CA ASN A 145 15.80 -25.54 14.66
C ASN A 145 14.36 -25.46 15.21
N LEU A 146 13.43 -25.01 14.37
CA LEU A 146 12.01 -24.94 14.70
C LEU A 146 11.32 -26.28 14.39
N PRO A 147 10.19 -26.60 15.06
CA PRO A 147 9.40 -27.78 14.71
C PRO A 147 8.98 -27.73 13.24
N ASP A 148 9.32 -28.77 12.48
CA ASP A 148 8.99 -28.90 11.07
C ASP A 148 7.84 -29.90 10.85
N LEU A 149 7.11 -29.73 9.74
CA LEU A 149 6.09 -30.67 9.32
C LEU A 149 6.74 -31.77 8.46
N PRO A 150 6.45 -33.06 8.70
CA PRO A 150 6.97 -34.13 7.88
C PRO A 150 6.49 -33.98 6.43
N GLY A 151 7.42 -33.98 5.46
CA GLY A 151 7.11 -33.87 4.04
C GLY A 151 8.29 -33.38 3.21
N GLY A 152 8.10 -33.28 1.89
CA GLY A 152 9.10 -32.78 0.94
C GLY A 152 8.49 -31.87 -0.12
N ILE A 153 9.34 -31.13 -0.84
CA ILE A 153 8.94 -30.38 -2.04
C ILE A 153 9.18 -31.28 -3.24
N TYR A 154 8.10 -31.56 -3.97
CA TYR A 154 8.16 -32.33 -5.21
C TYR A 154 7.90 -31.37 -6.38
N PRO A 155 8.71 -31.42 -7.45
CA PRO A 155 8.41 -30.67 -8.66
C PRO A 155 7.08 -31.16 -9.26
N LEU A 156 6.31 -30.23 -9.81
CA LEU A 156 5.13 -30.52 -10.63
C LEU A 156 5.56 -30.88 -12.05
#